data_AF-A0A9E1SJ59-F1
#
_entry.id   AF-A0A9E1SJ59-F1
#
_cell.length_a   1.000
_cell.length_b   1.000
_cell.length_c   1.000
_cell.angle_alpha   90.00
_cell.angle_beta   90.00
_cell.angle_gamma   90.00
#
_symmetry.space_group_name_H-M   'P 1'
#
loop_
_entity.id
_entity.type
_entity.pdbx_description
1 polymer ?
#
loop_
_entity_poly.entity_id
_entity_poly.type
_entity_poly.pdbx_seq_one_letter_code
_entity_poly.pdbx_strand_id
1 'polypeptide(L)' 'MIQIDLLAVALILPCSLFLLASNRFPADSILLGALSLLLIGGVLTPSEALSGFSSPGVATIAVLYVTVAGLRETGASAWL' A
#
# COMPACT_ATOMS: atom_id res chain seq x y z
N MET A 1 10.87 -25.81 0.66
CA MET A 1 10.24 -24.65 1.33
C MET A 1 10.23 -23.39 0.43
N ILE A 2 10.25 -23.52 -0.90
CA ILE A 2 10.18 -22.39 -1.87
C ILE A 2 8.93 -22.50 -2.77
N GLN A 3 8.32 -23.69 -2.84
CA GLN A 3 7.22 -23.97 -3.76
C GLN A 3 5.86 -23.42 -3.29
N ILE A 4 5.61 -23.37 -1.97
CA ILE A 4 4.33 -22.90 -1.41
C ILE A 4 4.30 -21.37 -1.40
N ASP A 5 5.41 -20.73 -1.04
CA ASP A 5 5.55 -19.27 -1.02
C ASP A 5 5.38 -18.67 -2.42
N LEU A 6 6.01 -19.28 -3.44
CA LEU A 6 5.88 -18.82 -4.82
C LEU A 6 4.44 -18.97 -5.33
N LEU A 7 3.75 -20.06 -5.00
CA LEU A 7 2.34 -20.25 -5.36
C LEU A 7 1.42 -19.25 -4.66
N ALA A 8 1.66 -18.98 -3.37
CA ALA A 8 0.89 -18.00 -2.61
C ALA A 8 1.03 -16.60 -3.19
N VAL A 9 2.27 -16.14 -3.46
CA VAL A 9 2.52 -14.84 -4.09
C VAL A 9 1.95 -14.77 -5.50
N ALA A 10 2.14 -15.82 -6.31
CA ALA A 10 1.66 -15.88 -7.68
C ALA A 10 0.13 -15.88 -7.79
N LEU A 11 -0.60 -16.30 -6.75
CA LEU A 11 -2.06 -16.27 -6.72
C LEU A 11 -2.59 -14.97 -6.11
N ILE A 12 -1.96 -14.49 -5.02
CA ILE A 12 -2.37 -13.27 -4.31
C ILE A 12 -2.16 -12.01 -5.14
N LEU A 13 -1.02 -11.89 -5.85
CA LEU A 13 -0.75 -10.72 -6.70
C LEU A 13 -1.81 -10.48 -7.79
N PRO A 14 -2.07 -11.43 -8.71
CA PRO A 14 -3.08 -11.21 -9.75
C PRO A 14 -4.48 -11.10 -9.17
N CYS A 15 -4.80 -11.79 -8.06
CA CYS A 15 -6.09 -11.65 -7.39
C CYS A 15 -6.30 -10.24 -6.84
N SER A 16 -5.28 -9.68 -6.15
CA SER A 16 -5.32 -8.30 -5.64
C SER A 16 -5.41 -7.27 -6.78
N LEU A 17 -4.70 -7.50 -7.88
CA LEU A 17 -4.72 -6.63 -9.06
C LEU A 17 -6.08 -6.65 -9.75
N PHE A 18 -6.71 -7.82 -9.86
CA PHE A 18 -8.05 -7.98 -10.42
C PHE A 18 -9.12 -7.32 -9.53
N LEU A 19 -9.00 -7.46 -8.20
CA LEU A 19 -9.87 -6.79 -7.24
C LEU A 19 -9.74 -5.26 -7.31
N LEU A 20 -8.50 -4.74 -7.44
CA LEU A 20 -8.24 -3.31 -7.66
C LEU A 20 -8.87 -2.85 -8.98
N ALA A 21 -8.68 -3.60 -10.06
CA ALA A 21 -9.24 -3.28 -11.38
C ALA A 21 -10.77 -3.29 -11.40
N SER A 22 -11.41 -4.14 -10.58
CA SER A 22 -12.87 -4.14 -10.42
C SER A 22 -13.41 -2.93 -9.65
N ASN A 23 -12.56 -2.16 -8.95
CA ASN A 23 -12.91 -0.97 -8.16
C ASN A 23 -14.15 -1.14 -7.24
N ARG A 24 -14.44 -2.38 -6.84
CA ARG A 24 -15.61 -2.74 -6.01
C ARG A 24 -15.38 -2.44 -4.53
N PHE A 25 -14.13 -2.46 -4.10
CA PHE A 25 -13.71 -2.21 -2.73
C PHE A 25 -12.64 -1.12 -2.71
N PRO A 26 -12.52 -0.37 -1.59
CA PRO A 26 -11.42 0.58 -1.40
C PRO A 26 -10.09 -0.15 -1.51
N ALA A 27 -9.16 0.44 -2.26
CA ALA A 27 -7.84 -0.14 -2.55
C ALA A 27 -7.08 -0.46 -1.26
N ASP A 28 -7.25 0.36 -0.23
CA ASP A 28 -6.62 0.23 1.08
C ASP A 28 -6.97 -1.11 1.73
N SER A 29 -8.25 -1.50 1.70
CA SER A 29 -8.71 -2.76 2.30
C SER A 29 -8.23 -3.98 1.52
N ILE A 30 -8.18 -3.90 0.18
CA ILE A 30 -7.68 -5.00 -0.66
C ILE A 30 -6.19 -5.22 -0.41
N LEU A 31 -5.39 -4.15 -0.41
CA LEU A 31 -3.94 -4.21 -0.23
C LEU A 31 -3.56 -4.65 1.20
N LEU A 32 -4.22 -4.08 2.23
CA LEU A 32 -4.00 -4.50 3.62
C LEU A 32 -4.46 -5.94 3.88
N GLY A 33 -5.53 -6.39 3.23
CA GLY A 33 -6.00 -7.77 3.27
C GLY A 33 -4.99 -8.73 2.64
N ALA A 34 -4.48 -8.40 1.45
CA ALA A 34 -3.44 -9.18 0.78
C ALA A 34 -2.16 -9.25 1.61
N LEU A 35 -1.72 -8.14 2.20
CA LEU A 35 -0.56 -8.08 3.09
C LEU A 35 -0.77 -8.92 4.36
N SER A 36 -1.96 -8.86 4.98
CA SER A 36 -2.31 -9.69 6.15
C SER A 36 -2.30 -11.18 5.81
N LEU A 37 -2.82 -11.57 4.64
CA LEU A 37 -2.80 -12.96 4.17
C LEU A 37 -1.36 -13.47 3.96
N LEU A 38 -0.47 -12.64 3.41
CA LEU A 38 0.94 -12.97 3.21
C LEU A 38 1.69 -13.11 4.55
N LEU A 39 1.38 -12.25 5.53
CA LEU A 39 1.93 -12.30 6.88
C LEU A 39 1.48 -13.55 7.64
N ILE A 40 0.17 -13.86 7.63
CA ILE A 40 -0.38 -15.07 8.28
C ILE A 40 0.14 -16.34 7.59
N GLY A 41 0.32 -16.30 6.27
CA GLY A 41 0.90 -17.40 5.50
C GLY A 41 2.39 -17.65 5.77
N GLY A 42 3.07 -16.80 6.54
CA GLY A 42 4.50 -16.93 6.82
C GLY A 42 5.41 -16.67 5.62
N VAL A 43 4.83 -16.18 4.52
CA VAL A 43 5.53 -15.87 3.26
C VAL A 43 6.37 -14.60 3.40
N LEU A 44 5.90 -13.66 4.23
CA LEU A 44 6.55 -12.37 4.45
C LEU A 44 6.81 -12.15 5.93
N THR A 45 8.03 -11.72 6.28
CA THR A 45 8.32 -11.28 7.65
C THR A 45 7.73 -9.89 7.91
N PRO A 46 7.40 -9.52 9.17
CA PRO A 46 6.91 -8.17 9.49
C PRO A 46 7.93 -7.07 9.15
N SER A 47 9.24 -7.39 9.17
CA SER A 47 10.29 -6.48 8.70
C SER A 47 10.23 -6.22 7.20
N GLU A 48 9.94 -7.24 6.39
CA GLU A 48 9.77 -7.09 4.93
C GLU A 48 8.46 -6.39 4.58
N ALA A 49 7.39 -6.60 5.38
CA ALA A 49 6.16 -5.83 5.24
C ALA A 49 6.42 -4.33 5.46
N LEU A 50 7.17 -3.98 6.51
CA LEU A 50 7.50 -2.59 6.85
C LEU A 50 8.48 -1.94 5.85
N SER A 51 9.35 -2.73 5.21
CA SER A 51 10.30 -2.19 4.23
C SER A 51 9.59 -1.60 2.99
N GLY A 52 8.43 -2.15 2.63
CA GLY A 52 7.57 -1.59 1.57
C GLY A 52 7.00 -0.21 1.91
N PHE A 53 6.71 0.05 3.19
CA PHE A 53 6.27 1.38 3.66
C PHE A 53 7.39 2.41 3.68
N SER A 54 8.64 1.99 3.84
CA SER A 54 9.83 2.84 3.76
C SER A 54 10.25 3.19 2.33
N SER A 55 9.35 3.04 1.35
CA SER A 55 9.61 3.42 -0.03
C SER A 55 9.71 4.95 -0.18
N PRO A 56 10.67 5.45 -0.98
CA PRO A 56 10.78 6.88 -1.27
C PRO A 56 9.46 7.46 -1.83
N GLY A 57 8.63 6.65 -2.50
CA GLY A 57 7.32 7.09 -2.98
C GLY A 57 6.35 7.46 -1.85
N VAL A 58 6.31 6.66 -0.77
CA VAL A 58 5.47 6.95 0.41
C VAL A 58 5.96 8.23 1.10
N ALA A 59 7.28 8.40 1.20
CA ALA A 59 7.88 9.61 1.76
C ALA A 59 7.52 10.86 0.94
N THR A 60 7.55 10.80 -0.39
CA THR A 60 7.14 11.92 -1.25
C THR A 60 5.68 12.31 -1.02
N ILE A 61 4.77 11.35 -0.98
CA ILE A 61 3.34 11.63 -0.74
C ILE A 61 3.15 12.26 0.65
N ALA A 62 3.85 11.76 1.68
CA ALA A 62 3.79 12.34 3.02
C ALA A 62 4.23 13.81 3.05
N VAL A 63 5.33 14.14 2.38
CA VAL A 63 5.81 15.52 2.25
C VAL A 63 4.77 16.39 1.54
N LEU A 64 4.23 15.94 0.40
CA LEU A 64 3.19 16.68 -0.33
C LEU A 64 1.94 16.93 0.52
N TYR A 65 1.53 15.94 1.34
CA TYR A 65 0.38 16.09 2.23
C TYR A 65 0.62 17.18 3.29
N VAL A 66 1.81 17.19 3.90
CA VAL A 66 2.22 18.24 4.86
C VAL A 66 2.27 19.61 4.17
N THR A 67 2.82 19.69 2.95
CA THR A 67 2.88 20.94 2.18
C THR A 67 1.48 21.46 1.85
N VAL A 68 0.56 20.61 1.40
CA VAL A 68 -0.84 21.00 1.12
C VAL A 68 -1.54 21.46 2.40
N ALA A 69 -1.33 20.78 3.52
CA ALA A 69 -1.87 21.20 4.81
C ALA A 69 -1.34 22.59 5.22
N GLY A 70 -0.03 22.83 5.12
CA GLY A 70 0.56 24.15 5.40
C GLY A 70 0.04 25.26 4.47
N LEU A 71 -0.20 24.95 3.19
CA LEU A 71 -0.77 25.90 2.24
C LEU A 71 -2.23 26.24 2.54
N ARG A 72 -3.00 25.28 3.07
CA ARG A 72 -4.39 25.50 3.52
C ARG A 72 -4.45 26.40 4.76
N GLU A 73 -3.59 26.15 5.76
CA GLU A 73 -3.55 26.94 7.02
C GLU A 73 -3.10 28.39 6.81
N THR A 74 -2.21 28.62 5.83
CA THR A 74 -1.70 29.96 5.49
C THR A 74 -2.65 30.78 4.61
N GLY A 75 -3.79 30.21 4.20
CA GLY A 75 -4.77 30.89 3.34
C GLY A 75 -4.28 31.13 1.90
N ALA A 76 -3.09 30.67 1.53
CA ALA A 76 -2.54 30.83 0.18
C ALA A 76 -3.37 30.08 -0.88
N SER A 77 -4.06 29.00 -0.49
CA SER A 77 -5.03 28.31 -1.35
C SER A 77 -6.27 29.16 -1.73
N ALA A 78 -6.56 30.25 -0.99
CA ALA A 78 -7.68 31.16 -1.29
C ALA A 78 -7.29 32.32 -2.23
N TRP A 79 -6.00 32.50 -2.53
CA TRP A 79 -5.49 33.56 -3.41
C TRP A 79 -5.21 33.08 -4.84
N LEU A 80 -5.23 31.77 -5.09
CA LEU A 80 -5.20 31.14 -6.42
C LEU A 80 -6.61 30.87 -6.91
#